data_AF-A0A9D6RFU3-F1
#
_entry.id   AF-A0A9D6RFU3-F1
#
_cell.length_a   1.000
_cell.length_b   1.000
_cell.length_c   1.000
_cell.angle_alpha   90.00
_cell.angle_beta   90.00
_cell.angle_gamma   90.00
#
_symmetry.space_group_name_H-M   'P 1'
#
loop_
_entity.id
_entity.type
_entity.pdbx_description
1 polymer ?
#
loop_
_entity_poly.entity_id
_entity_poly.type
_entity_poly.pdbx_seq_one_letter_code
_entity_poly.pdbx_strand_id
1 'polypeptide(L)'
;MQGYKTDLWALPRVAALIEDLTGVKYHPGHVWRLLGASGFSCQRPERRAIERDEKAIRRWKRVDWPALKKRPASSIAPSSSSTKVD
;
A
#
# COMPACT_ATOMS: atom_id res chain seq x y z
N MET A 1 -16.91 -16.04 7.45
CA MET A 1 -15.49 -15.72 7.28
C MET A 1 -14.68 -16.94 7.69
N GLN A 2 -13.83 -17.47 6.82
CA GLN A 2 -12.95 -18.61 7.14
C GLN A 2 -11.96 -18.14 8.21
N GLY A 3 -11.91 -18.83 9.36
CA GLY A 3 -11.44 -18.34 10.67
C GLY A 3 -9.96 -17.98 10.79
N TYR A 4 -9.52 -16.95 10.06
CA TYR A 4 -8.13 -16.55 9.96
C TYR A 4 -7.88 -15.14 10.49
N LYS A 5 -6.73 -14.95 11.16
CA LYS A 5 -6.35 -13.66 11.79
C LYS A 5 -6.19 -12.51 10.78
N THR A 6 -5.88 -12.83 9.53
CA THR A 6 -5.72 -11.86 8.44
C THR A 6 -6.37 -12.37 7.17
N ASP A 7 -6.86 -11.44 6.35
CA ASP A 7 -7.42 -11.69 5.02
C ASP A 7 -6.34 -12.03 3.96
N LEU A 8 -5.10 -12.30 4.39
CA LEU A 8 -3.97 -12.58 3.50
C LEU A 8 -3.94 -14.06 3.09
N TRP A 9 -3.78 -14.30 1.79
CA TRP A 9 -3.56 -15.64 1.24
C TRP A 9 -2.05 -15.95 1.15
N ALA A 10 -1.49 -16.40 2.26
CA ALA A 10 -0.10 -16.86 2.30
C ALA A 10 0.05 -18.24 1.63
N LEU A 11 1.24 -18.53 1.07
CA LEU A 11 1.52 -19.81 0.39
C LEU A 11 1.19 -21.06 1.24
N PRO A 12 1.49 -21.10 2.56
CA PRO A 12 1.10 -22.26 3.38
C PRO A 12 -0.41 -22.43 3.50
N ARG A 13 -1.18 -21.33 3.53
CA ARG A 13 -2.64 -21.40 3.56
C ARG A 13 -3.18 -21.94 2.25
N VAL A 14 -2.64 -21.45 1.13
CA VAL A 14 -3.04 -21.96 -0.19
C VAL A 14 -2.66 -23.43 -0.34
N ALA A 15 -1.50 -23.86 0.17
CA ALA A 15 -1.11 -25.27 0.19
C ALA A 15 -2.10 -26.14 0.96
N ALA A 16 -2.50 -25.72 2.17
CA ALA A 16 -3.49 -26.41 2.98
C ALA A 16 -4.85 -26.47 2.27
N LEU A 17 -5.28 -25.37 1.64
CA LEU A 17 -6.53 -25.34 0.89
C LEU A 17 -6.50 -26.30 -0.31
N ILE A 18 -5.38 -26.40 -1.02
CA ILE A 18 -5.24 -27.36 -2.12
C ILE A 18 -5.32 -28.79 -1.59
N GLU A 19 -4.67 -29.09 -0.47
CA GLU A 19 -4.74 -30.39 0.19
C GLU A 19 -6.18 -30.72 0.63
N ASP A 20 -6.90 -29.78 1.23
CA ASP A 20 -8.29 -29.96 1.67
C ASP A 20 -9.26 -30.21 0.50
N LEU A 21 -9.05 -29.53 -0.64
CA LEU A 21 -9.93 -29.62 -1.80
C LEU A 21 -9.62 -30.80 -2.73
N THR A 22 -8.36 -31.20 -2.81
CA THR A 22 -7.89 -32.18 -3.82
C THR A 22 -7.25 -33.44 -3.22
N GLY A 23 -6.95 -33.44 -1.93
CA GLY A 23 -6.17 -34.48 -1.27
C GLY A 23 -4.67 -34.47 -1.61
N VAL A 24 -4.22 -33.55 -2.48
CA VAL A 24 -2.82 -33.48 -2.93
C VAL A 24 -2.04 -32.50 -2.06
N LYS A 25 -0.97 -33.00 -1.45
CA LYS A 25 -0.07 -32.19 -0.62
C LYS A 25 1.01 -31.52 -1.46
N TYR A 26 1.08 -30.19 -1.37
CA TYR A 26 2.17 -29.40 -1.96
C TYR A 26 3.04 -28.75 -0.89
N HIS A 27 4.34 -28.70 -1.15
CA HIS A 27 5.22 -27.80 -0.41
C HIS A 27 4.88 -26.34 -0.78
N PRO A 28 4.81 -25.38 0.17
CA PRO A 28 4.44 -23.99 -0.11
C PRO A 28 5.26 -23.31 -1.22
N GLY A 29 6.54 -23.67 -1.36
CA GLY A 29 7.40 -23.17 -2.45
C GLY A 29 6.96 -23.62 -3.85
N HIS A 30 6.34 -24.81 -3.97
CA HIS A 30 5.77 -25.29 -5.24
C HIS A 30 4.48 -24.54 -5.57
N VAL A 31 3.66 -24.24 -4.56
CA VAL A 31 2.38 -23.53 -4.73
C VAL A 31 2.56 -22.18 -5.43
N TRP A 32 3.64 -21.44 -5.12
CA TRP A 32 3.94 -20.19 -5.83
C TRP A 32 4.10 -20.39 -7.36
N ARG A 33 4.70 -21.50 -7.80
CA ARG A 33 4.86 -21.81 -9.23
C ARG A 33 3.52 -22.11 -9.89
N LEU A 34 2.64 -22.87 -9.23
CA LEU A 34 1.29 -23.18 -9.72
C LEU A 34 0.45 -21.91 -9.85
N LEU A 35 0.51 -21.05 -8.83
CA LEU A 35 -0.18 -19.76 -8.83
C LEU A 35 0.31 -18.86 -9.97
N GLY A 36 1.63 -18.74 -10.14
CA GLY A 36 2.22 -17.97 -11.24
C GLY A 36 1.84 -18.51 -12.63
N ALA A 37 1.86 -19.83 -12.81
CA ALA A 37 1.43 -20.47 -14.05
C ALA A 37 -0.07 -20.25 -14.35
N SER A 38 -0.88 -20.05 -13.31
CA SER A 38 -2.31 -19.75 -13.40
C SER A 38 -2.60 -18.24 -13.50
N GLY A 39 -1.57 -17.39 -13.64
CA GLY A 39 -1.71 -15.95 -13.81
C GLY A 39 -1.87 -15.16 -12.50
N PHE A 40 -1.74 -15.79 -11.33
CA PHE A 40 -1.77 -15.07 -10.07
C PHE A 40 -0.45 -14.35 -9.82
N SER A 41 -0.55 -13.09 -9.39
CA SER A 41 0.57 -12.30 -8.92
C SER A 41 0.49 -12.09 -7.40
N CYS A 42 1.63 -11.76 -6.77
CA CYS A 42 1.66 -11.41 -5.35
C CYS A 42 0.91 -10.08 -5.14
N GLN A 43 -0.30 -10.16 -4.62
CA GLN A 43 -1.12 -8.99 -4.31
C GLN A 43 -0.74 -8.46 -2.93
N ARG A 44 -0.28 -7.20 -2.88
CA ARG A 44 -0.09 -6.48 -1.62
C ARG A 44 -1.37 -5.70 -1.35
N PRO A 45 -2.05 -5.93 -0.21
CA PRO A 45 -3.20 -5.11 0.14
C PRO A 45 -2.80 -3.63 0.18
N GLU A 46 -3.68 -2.77 -0.32
CA GLU A 46 -3.47 -1.33 -0.25
C GLU A 46 -3.41 -0.92 1.23
N ARG A 47 -2.25 -0.44 1.69
CA ARG A 47 -2.13 0.14 3.02
C ARG A 47 -2.74 1.54 2.97
N ARG A 48 -3.93 1.71 3.54
CA ARG A 48 -4.56 3.02 3.71
C ARG A 48 -4.23 3.55 5.11
N ALA A 49 -3.86 4.83 5.19
CA ALA A 49 -3.75 5.51 6.47
C ALA A 49 -5.12 5.59 7.15
N ILE A 50 -5.16 5.40 8.46
CA ILE A 50 -6.41 5.46 9.24
C ILE A 50 -7.04 6.86 9.13
N GLU A 51 -6.20 7.90 9.13
CA GLU A 51 -6.60 9.31 9.02
C GLU A 51 -6.97 9.75 7.60
N ARG A 52 -7.04 8.82 6.63
CA ARG A 52 -7.26 9.17 5.22
C ARG A 52 -8.63 9.81 5.01
N ASP A 53 -8.64 11.12 4.76
CA ASP A 53 -9.81 11.86 4.32
C ASP A 53 -9.78 12.10 2.79
N GLU A 54 -10.67 11.41 2.08
CA GLU A 54 -10.83 11.54 0.62
C GLU A 54 -11.22 12.97 0.19
N LYS A 55 -11.94 13.74 1.01
CA LYS A 55 -12.28 15.14 0.70
C LYS A 55 -11.04 16.01 0.80
N ALA A 56 -10.26 15.87 1.88
CA ALA A 56 -8.99 16.57 2.05
C ALA A 56 -8.00 16.24 0.92
N ILE A 57 -7.89 14.96 0.54
CA ILE A 57 -7.03 14.53 -0.59
C ILE A 57 -7.46 15.19 -1.90
N ARG A 58 -8.76 15.23 -2.20
CA ARG A 58 -9.27 15.86 -3.43
C ARG A 58 -9.02 17.37 -3.43
N ARG A 59 -9.25 18.05 -2.30
CA ARG A 59 -8.95 19.48 -2.15
C ARG A 59 -7.47 19.75 -2.38
N TRP A 60 -6.61 18.98 -1.72
CA TRP A 60 -5.16 19.12 -1.83
C TRP A 60 -4.66 18.95 -3.26
N LYS A 61 -5.12 17.91 -3.97
CA LYS A 61 -4.74 17.69 -5.37
C LYS A 61 -5.20 18.80 -6.31
N ARG A 62 -6.37 19.41 -6.09
CA ARG A 62 -6.97 20.41 -6.99
C ARG A 62 -6.50 21.83 -6.70
N VAL A 63 -6.29 22.16 -5.44
CA VAL A 63 -6.08 23.54 -4.97
C VAL A 63 -4.67 23.73 -4.46
N ASP A 64 -4.31 23.01 -3.41
CA ASP A 64 -3.08 23.26 -2.65
C ASP A 64 -1.84 22.87 -3.48
N TRP A 65 -1.87 21.73 -4.18
CA TRP A 65 -0.74 21.26 -4.98
C TRP A 65 -0.42 22.16 -6.19
N PRO A 66 -1.39 22.57 -7.04
CA PRO A 66 -1.12 23.56 -8.08
C PRO A 66 -0.70 24.93 -7.54
N ALA A 67 -1.23 25.36 -6.40
CA ALA A 67 -0.85 26.63 -5.77
C ALA A 67 0.60 26.61 -5.28
N LEU A 68 1.05 25.51 -4.66
CA LEU A 68 2.44 25.32 -4.24
C LEU A 68 3.43 25.22 -5.41
N LYS A 69 3.00 24.65 -6.54
CA LYS A 69 3.83 24.58 -7.75
C LYS A 69 4.04 25.93 -8.43
N LYS A 70 3.10 26.87 -8.27
CA LYS A 70 3.30 28.24 -8.73
C LYS A 70 4.36 28.86 -7.84
N ARG A 71 5.49 29.31 -8.42
CA ARG A 71 6.46 30.12 -7.66
C ARG A 71 5.68 31.26 -7.01
N PRO A 72 5.77 31.47 -5.69
CA PRO A 72 5.23 32.68 -5.11
C PRO A 72 5.85 33.85 -5.87
N ALA A 73 5.02 34.83 -6.26
CA ALA A 73 5.52 36.11 -6.76
C ALA A 73 6.55 36.57 -5.73
N SER A 74 7.79 36.78 -6.20
CA SER A 74 8.98 37.02 -5.38
C SER A 74 8.64 37.72 -4.06
N SER A 75 8.79 37.02 -2.93
CA SER A 75 8.93 37.74 -1.67
C SER A 75 10.19 38.57 -1.82
N ILE A 76 10.06 39.89 -1.68
CA ILE A 76 11.20 40.83 -1.82
C ILE A 76 12.25 40.62 -0.70
N ALA A 77 12.01 39.68 0.23
CA ALA A 77 13.02 39.22 1.17
C ALA A 77 13.06 37.68 1.23
N PRO A 78 14.25 37.05 1.29
CA PRO A 78 14.38 35.67 1.74
C PRO A 78 14.02 35.61 3.24
N SER A 79 13.08 34.74 3.60
CA SER A 79 12.77 34.46 5.01
C SER A 79 13.71 33.39 5.53
N SER A 80 14.80 33.81 6.16
CA SER A 80 15.70 32.95 6.93
C SER A 80 15.63 33.36 8.40
N SER A 81 15.02 32.52 9.24
CA SER A 81 15.04 32.73 10.70
C SER A 81 16.30 32.06 11.25
N SER A 82 17.29 32.87 11.62
CA SER A 82 18.53 32.39 12.23
C SER A 82 18.34 32.32 13.75
N THR A 83 18.36 31.12 14.32
CA THR A 83 18.46 30.92 15.76
C THR A 83 19.92 31.04 16.17
N LYS A 84 20.26 32.06 16.95
CA LYS A 84 21.49 32.02 17.75
C LYS A 84 21.27 31.07 18.91
N VAL A 85 22.22 30.16 19.10
CA VAL A 85 22.40 29.41 20.35
C VAL A 85 23.39 30.22 21.18
N ASP A 86 22.99 30.56 22.41
CA ASP A 86 23.87 31.09 23.47
C ASP A 86 24.63 29.95 24.15
#